data_AF-A0A2W7D3A8-F1
#
_entry.id   AF-A0A2W7D3A8-F1
#
_cell.length_a   1.000
_cell.length_b   1.000
_cell.length_c   1.000
_cell.angle_alpha   90.00
_cell.angle_beta   90.00
_cell.angle_gamma   90.00
#
_symmetry.space_group_name_H-M   'P 1'
#
loop_
_entity.id
_entity.type
_entity.pdbx_description
1 polymer ?
#
loop_
_entity_poly.entity_id
_entity_poly.type
_entity_poly.pdbx_seq_one_letter_code
_entity_poly.pdbx_strand_id
1 'polypeptide(L)'
;MQCPYCQHNNSRVLESRSSEGGQSIRRRRECLECKHRFTTYERVEFVPITVIKADGKKESFDPSKLLRGMVRACEKTGLSYQRLERIVEDIEAQIQQGNSREITSQDIGQLVLKYLQKENEVAYIRFASVYGRFQGITDFVETLNHLKTDTPSPWETDNDALIEEDSTAMLTS
;
A
#
# COMPACT_ATOMS: atom_id res chain seq x y z
N MET A 1 -7.27 27.94 12.92
CA MET A 1 -6.93 28.37 11.54
C MET A 1 -6.57 29.85 11.58
N GLN A 2 -5.37 30.20 11.15
CA GLN A 2 -4.84 31.56 11.22
C GLN A 2 -5.50 32.50 10.21
N CYS A 3 -5.87 33.71 10.63
CA CYS A 3 -6.43 34.72 9.74
C CYS A 3 -5.36 35.23 8.76
N PRO A 4 -5.60 35.23 7.44
CA PRO A 4 -4.60 35.66 6.46
C PRO A 4 -4.33 37.18 6.48
N TYR A 5 -5.19 37.98 7.14
CA TYR A 5 -5.07 39.44 7.16
C TYR A 5 -4.37 39.97 8.41
N CYS A 6 -4.65 39.39 9.58
CA CYS A 6 -4.15 39.89 10.86
C CYS A 6 -3.45 38.81 11.70
N GLN A 7 -3.28 37.60 11.14
CA GLN A 7 -2.56 36.48 11.76
C GLN A 7 -3.14 35.95 13.09
N HIS A 8 -4.33 36.42 13.50
CA HIS A 8 -5.02 35.95 14.69
C HIS A 8 -5.57 34.51 14.48
N ASN A 9 -5.52 33.66 15.50
CA ASN A 9 -5.83 32.23 15.38
C ASN A 9 -7.32 31.88 15.49
N ASN A 10 -8.15 32.81 15.96
CA ASN A 10 -9.57 32.58 16.17
C ASN A 10 -10.41 33.12 15.02
N SER A 11 -11.28 32.25 14.51
CA SER A 11 -12.26 32.58 13.47
C SER A 11 -13.51 31.72 13.64
N ARG A 12 -14.68 32.28 13.33
CA ARG A 12 -15.95 31.56 13.31
C ARG A 12 -16.29 31.07 11.91
N VAL A 13 -16.91 29.90 11.80
CA VAL A 13 -17.43 29.37 10.53
C VAL A 13 -18.81 29.99 10.29
N LEU A 14 -19.00 30.60 9.12
CA LEU A 14 -20.26 31.20 8.69
C LEU A 14 -21.08 30.22 7.83
N GLU A 15 -20.40 29.49 6.95
CA GLU A 15 -21.04 28.61 5.97
C GLU A 15 -20.09 27.44 5.64
N SER A 16 -20.62 26.22 5.55
CA SER A 16 -19.90 25.05 5.03
C SER A 16 -20.66 24.46 3.85
N ARG A 17 -19.94 24.16 2.76
CA ARG A 17 -20.47 23.50 1.57
C ARG A 17 -19.50 22.40 1.11
N SER A 18 -20.03 21.28 0.63
CA SER A 18 -19.23 20.28 -0.08
C SER A 18 -18.76 20.85 -1.43
N SER A 19 -17.54 20.51 -1.86
CA SER A 19 -16.95 20.91 -3.14
C SER A 19 -16.17 19.74 -3.75
N GLU A 20 -15.73 19.88 -5.01
CA GLU A 20 -14.99 18.82 -5.75
C GLU A 20 -15.65 17.44 -5.68
N GLY A 21 -16.96 17.34 -5.98
CA GLY A 21 -17.66 16.06 -5.98
C GLY A 21 -17.72 15.34 -4.61
N GLY A 22 -17.52 16.07 -3.50
CA GLY A 22 -17.52 15.52 -2.14
C GLY A 22 -16.12 15.28 -1.56
N GLN A 23 -15.05 15.51 -2.33
CA GLN A 23 -13.66 15.30 -1.90
C GLN A 23 -13.10 16.45 -1.04
N SER A 24 -13.81 17.59 -0.99
CA SER A 24 -13.39 18.73 -0.17
C SER A 24 -14.56 19.47 0.48
N ILE A 25 -14.29 20.12 1.61
CA ILE A 25 -15.25 20.97 2.31
C ILE A 25 -14.76 22.41 2.23
N ARG A 26 -15.56 23.26 1.58
CA ARG A 26 -15.34 24.70 1.53
C ARG A 26 -16.03 25.35 2.72
N ARG A 27 -15.26 26.06 3.55
CA ARG A 27 -15.79 26.83 4.70
C ARG A 27 -15.56 28.32 4.52
N ARG A 28 -16.62 29.12 4.63
CA ARG A 28 -16.53 30.58 4.77
C ARG A 28 -16.34 30.91 6.24
N ARG A 29 -15.28 31.64 6.57
CA ARG A 29 -14.89 31.99 7.94
C ARG A 29 -14.83 33.50 8.12
N GLU A 30 -15.01 33.96 9.35
CA GLU A 30 -14.82 35.35 9.75
C GLU A 30 -13.84 35.43 10.93
N CYS A 31 -12.82 36.28 10.82
CA CYS A 31 -11.87 36.54 11.90
C CYS A 31 -12.59 37.20 13.08
N LEU A 32 -12.33 36.74 14.31
CA LEU A 32 -12.94 37.36 15.50
C LEU A 32 -12.32 38.71 15.86
N GLU A 33 -11.06 38.96 15.45
CA GLU A 33 -10.31 40.19 15.69
C GLU A 33 -10.63 41.27 14.65
N CYS A 34 -10.14 41.10 13.41
CA CYS A 34 -10.26 42.12 12.35
C CYS A 34 -11.56 42.03 11.51
N LYS A 35 -12.48 41.14 11.87
CA LYS A 35 -13.78 40.88 11.19
C LYS A 35 -13.70 40.54 9.69
N HIS A 36 -12.51 40.33 9.13
CA HIS A 36 -12.36 39.96 7.73
C HIS A 36 -12.88 38.55 7.46
N ARG A 37 -13.50 38.38 6.29
CA ARG A 37 -14.06 37.10 5.85
C ARG A 37 -13.15 36.44 4.81
N PHE A 38 -12.81 35.19 5.05
CA PHE A 38 -11.94 34.39 4.19
C PHE A 38 -12.54 32.99 3.98
N THR A 39 -12.04 32.27 2.99
CA THR A 39 -12.52 30.93 2.63
C THR A 39 -11.39 29.94 2.83
N THR A 40 -11.69 28.81 3.47
CA THR A 40 -10.75 27.71 3.63
C THR A 40 -11.30 26.47 2.93
N TYR A 41 -10.40 25.66 2.39
CA TYR A 41 -10.74 24.35 1.84
C TYR A 41 -10.10 23.30 2.71
N GLU A 42 -10.90 22.40 3.26
CA GLU A 42 -10.42 21.20 3.92
C GLU A 42 -10.50 20.05 2.92
N ARG A 43 -9.40 19.32 2.79
CA ARG A 43 -9.25 18.19 1.88
C ARG A 43 -8.77 17.00 2.69
N VAL A 44 -9.22 15.80 2.31
CA VAL A 44 -8.63 14.56 2.84
C VAL A 44 -7.21 14.48 2.29
N GLU A 45 -6.22 14.50 3.17
CA GLU A 45 -4.83 14.29 2.80
C GLU A 45 -4.51 12.80 2.95
N PHE A 46 -4.36 12.11 1.82
CA PHE A 46 -3.83 10.76 1.81
C PHE A 46 -2.34 10.84 2.07
N VAL A 47 -1.89 10.21 3.15
CA VAL A 47 -0.44 10.13 3.37
C VAL A 47 0.12 9.04 2.46
N PRO A 48 1.07 9.37 1.58
CA PRO A 48 1.59 8.42 0.61
C PRO A 48 2.28 7.24 1.30
N ILE A 49 2.05 6.04 0.77
CA ILE A 49 2.78 4.84 1.13
C ILE A 49 4.18 4.93 0.51
N THR A 50 5.20 4.63 1.31
CA THR A 50 6.59 4.54 0.87
C THR A 50 6.98 3.07 0.66
N VAL A 51 7.52 2.77 -0.51
CA VAL A 51 8.04 1.44 -0.86
C VAL A 51 9.55 1.42 -0.73
N ILE A 52 10.08 0.51 0.08
CA ILE A 52 11.51 0.25 0.21
C ILE A 52 11.90 -0.85 -0.77
N LYS A 53 12.73 -0.52 -1.76
CA LYS A 53 13.22 -1.46 -2.77
C LYS A 53 14.31 -2.36 -2.21
N ALA A 54 14.58 -3.47 -2.90
CA ALA A 54 15.65 -4.40 -2.54
C ALA A 54 17.06 -3.77 -2.54
N ASP A 55 17.27 -2.66 -3.25
CA ASP A 55 18.51 -1.87 -3.23
C ASP A 55 18.51 -0.77 -2.16
N GLY A 56 17.50 -0.74 -1.28
CA GLY A 56 17.32 0.25 -0.22
C GLY A 56 16.72 1.58 -0.68
N LYS A 57 16.49 1.78 -1.98
CA LYS A 57 15.85 3.01 -2.48
C LYS A 57 14.40 3.12 -1.97
N LYS A 58 13.98 4.33 -1.66
CA LYS A 58 12.60 4.65 -1.28
C LYS A 58 11.88 5.30 -2.46
N GLU A 59 10.72 4.77 -2.84
CA GLU A 59 9.83 5.37 -3.84
C GLU A 59 8.40 5.41 -3.31
N SER A 60 7.56 6.32 -3.81
CA SER A 60 6.13 6.28 -3.49
C SER A 60 5.48 5.06 -4.14
N PHE A 61 4.52 4.44 -3.44
CA PHE A 61 3.71 3.36 -4.00
C PHE A 61 2.92 3.87 -5.20
N ASP A 62 3.01 3.15 -6.33
CA ASP A 62 2.27 3.42 -7.55
C ASP A 62 1.41 2.19 -7.89
N PRO A 63 0.08 2.23 -7.66
CA PRO A 63 -0.82 1.13 -8.01
C PRO A 63 -0.77 0.77 -9.49
N SER A 64 -0.54 1.75 -10.37
CA SER A 64 -0.43 1.52 -11.82
C SER A 64 0.82 0.70 -12.16
N LYS A 65 1.91 0.88 -11.41
CA LYS A 65 3.14 0.08 -11.57
C LYS A 65 2.91 -1.36 -11.14
N LEU A 66 2.20 -1.58 -10.03
CA LEU A 66 1.83 -2.93 -9.57
C LEU A 66 0.92 -3.63 -10.58
N LEU A 67 -0.13 -2.95 -11.04
CA LEU A 67 -1.08 -3.48 -12.01
C LEU A 67 -0.40 -3.88 -13.31
N ARG A 68 0.49 -3.05 -13.86
CA ARG A 68 1.28 -3.39 -15.07
C ARG A 68 2.11 -4.66 -14.87
N GLY A 69 2.70 -4.84 -13.69
CA GLY A 69 3.45 -6.05 -13.35
C GLY A 69 2.55 -7.29 -13.31
N MET A 70 1.39 -7.18 -12.67
CA MET A 70 0.40 -8.26 -12.59
C MET A 70 -0.18 -8.64 -13.96
N VAL A 71 -0.51 -7.66 -14.80
CA VAL A 71 -1.03 -7.90 -16.16
C VAL A 71 -0.06 -8.75 -16.97
N ARG A 72 1.24 -8.41 -16.95
CA ARG A 72 2.28 -9.18 -17.65
C ARG A 72 2.37 -10.63 -17.15
N ALA A 73 2.30 -10.84 -15.84
CA ALA A 73 2.33 -12.19 -15.27
C ALA A 73 1.07 -13.00 -15.59
N CYS A 74 -0.08 -12.33 -15.69
CA CYS A 74 -1.38 -12.94 -15.94
C CYS A 74 -1.75 -13.07 -17.43
N GLU A 75 -0.85 -12.72 -18.36
CA GLU A 75 -1.15 -12.80 -19.80
C GLU A 75 -1.60 -14.21 -20.20
N LYS A 76 -2.74 -14.32 -20.89
CA LYS A 76 -3.30 -15.59 -21.39
C LYS A 76 -3.74 -16.58 -20.29
N THR A 77 -3.90 -16.14 -19.05
CA THR A 77 -4.36 -16.99 -17.93
C THR A 77 -5.88 -17.00 -17.75
N GLY A 78 -6.62 -16.21 -18.55
CA GLY A 78 -8.08 -16.07 -18.44
C GLY A 78 -8.54 -15.06 -17.39
N LEU A 79 -7.62 -14.49 -16.60
CA LEU A 79 -7.95 -13.42 -15.65
C LEU A 79 -8.29 -12.11 -16.39
N SER A 80 -9.46 -11.55 -16.05
CA SER A 80 -9.91 -10.26 -16.59
C SER A 80 -9.11 -9.09 -16.01
N TYR A 81 -8.96 -8.02 -16.80
CA TYR A 81 -8.31 -6.79 -16.34
C TYR A 81 -8.99 -6.21 -15.09
N GLN A 82 -10.32 -6.21 -15.06
CA GLN A 82 -11.12 -5.72 -13.92
C GLN A 82 -10.94 -6.58 -12.65
N ARG A 83 -10.51 -7.84 -12.79
CA ARG A 83 -10.17 -8.67 -11.62
C ARG A 83 -8.81 -8.26 -11.06
N LEU A 84 -7.83 -8.00 -11.93
CA LEU A 84 -6.50 -7.53 -11.53
C LEU A 84 -6.55 -6.15 -10.89
N GLU A 85 -7.35 -5.22 -11.41
CA GLU A 85 -7.60 -3.91 -10.79
C GLU A 85 -8.11 -4.06 -9.36
N ARG A 86 -9.13 -4.89 -9.15
CA ARG A 86 -9.68 -5.16 -7.81
C ARG A 86 -8.64 -5.75 -6.85
N ILE A 87 -7.80 -6.68 -7.32
CA ILE A 87 -6.73 -7.23 -6.47
C ILE A 87 -5.72 -6.13 -6.07
N VAL A 88 -5.39 -5.21 -6.99
CA VAL A 88 -4.49 -4.09 -6.68
C VAL A 88 -5.12 -3.12 -5.67
N GLU A 89 -6.42 -2.83 -5.82
CA GLU A 89 -7.18 -2.02 -4.85
C GLU A 89 -7.20 -2.66 -3.46
N ASP A 90 -7.44 -3.99 -3.39
CA ASP A 90 -7.44 -4.74 -2.14
C ASP A 90 -6.05 -4.72 -1.47
N ILE A 91 -4.97 -4.88 -2.27
CA ILE A 91 -3.59 -4.78 -1.78
C ILE A 91 -3.31 -3.37 -1.26
N GLU A 92 -3.68 -2.32 -2.01
CA GLU A 92 -3.48 -0.94 -1.57
C GLU A 92 -4.21 -0.66 -0.26
N ALA A 93 -5.48 -1.07 -0.14
CA ALA A 93 -6.26 -0.93 1.08
C ALA A 93 -5.62 -1.66 2.26
N GLN A 94 -5.10 -2.87 2.04
CA GLN A 94 -4.40 -3.63 3.09
C GLN A 94 -3.12 -2.92 3.56
N ILE A 95 -2.36 -2.32 2.65
CA ILE A 95 -1.15 -1.56 3.01
C ILE A 95 -1.54 -0.29 3.78
N GLN A 96 -2.60 0.41 3.36
CA GLN A 96 -3.08 1.62 4.05
C GLN A 96 -3.60 1.36 5.47
N GLN A 97 -4.15 0.17 5.71
CA GLN A 97 -4.62 -0.26 7.04
C GLN A 97 -3.48 -0.71 7.97
N GLY A 98 -2.27 -0.91 7.44
CA GLY A 98 -1.10 -1.27 8.23
C GLY A 98 -0.67 -0.16 9.20
N ASN A 99 0.05 -0.57 10.26
CA ASN A 99 0.58 0.38 11.25
C ASN A 99 1.77 1.20 10.72
N SER A 100 2.47 0.71 9.70
CA SER A 100 3.59 1.41 9.05
C SER A 100 3.16 1.99 7.70
N ARG A 101 3.65 3.20 7.40
CA ARG A 101 3.54 3.79 6.05
C ARG A 101 4.71 3.44 5.14
N GLU A 102 5.57 2.54 5.60
CA GLU A 102 6.65 1.95 4.83
C GLU A 102 6.34 0.47 4.64
N ILE A 103 6.52 -0.01 3.41
CA ILE A 103 6.41 -1.42 3.06
C ILE A 103 7.57 -1.79 2.14
N THR A 104 8.12 -2.99 2.28
CA THR A 104 9.17 -3.41 1.35
C THR A 104 8.55 -3.81 0.02
N SER A 105 9.32 -3.72 -1.06
CA SER A 105 8.85 -4.30 -2.32
C SER A 105 8.57 -5.79 -2.15
N GLN A 106 9.34 -6.49 -1.31
CA GLN A 106 9.21 -7.93 -1.09
C GLN A 106 7.85 -8.28 -0.53
N ASP A 107 7.41 -7.58 0.51
CA ASP A 107 6.10 -7.78 1.12
C ASP A 107 4.96 -7.54 0.12
N ILE A 108 5.06 -6.51 -0.72
CA ILE A 108 4.09 -6.29 -1.81
C ILE A 108 4.04 -7.50 -2.75
N GLY A 109 5.20 -8.06 -3.10
CA GLY A 109 5.31 -9.26 -3.93
C GLY A 109 4.63 -10.47 -3.28
N GLN A 110 4.83 -10.67 -1.98
CA GLN A 110 4.18 -11.75 -1.22
C GLN A 110 2.66 -11.58 -1.19
N LEU A 111 2.16 -10.35 -1.00
CA LEU A 111 0.72 -10.06 -1.06
C LEU A 111 0.16 -10.46 -2.42
N VAL A 112 0.79 -10.05 -3.52
CA VAL A 112 0.36 -10.45 -4.87
C VAL A 112 0.35 -11.97 -5.03
N LEU A 113 1.39 -12.66 -4.57
CA LEU A 113 1.47 -14.13 -4.62
C LEU A 113 0.31 -14.79 -3.86
N LYS A 114 -0.06 -14.30 -2.68
CA LYS A 114 -1.20 -14.82 -1.90
C LYS A 114 -2.53 -14.67 -2.64
N TYR A 115 -2.73 -13.57 -3.38
CA TYR A 115 -3.91 -13.41 -4.23
C TYR A 115 -3.85 -14.34 -5.45
N LEU A 116 -2.72 -14.35 -6.18
CA LEU A 116 -2.60 -15.15 -7.41
C LEU A 116 -2.66 -16.65 -7.17
N GLN A 117 -2.18 -17.15 -6.02
CA GLN A 117 -2.28 -18.56 -5.65
C GLN A 117 -3.73 -19.05 -5.65
N LYS A 118 -4.66 -18.20 -5.21
CA LYS A 118 -6.10 -18.53 -5.15
C LYS A 118 -6.81 -18.34 -6.50
N GLU A 119 -6.28 -17.45 -7.35
CA GLU A 119 -6.91 -17.08 -8.61
C GLU A 119 -6.45 -17.97 -9.77
N ASN A 120 -5.14 -18.21 -9.90
CA ASN A 120 -4.58 -18.95 -11.02
C ASN A 120 -3.12 -19.40 -10.75
N GLU A 121 -2.89 -20.71 -10.73
CA GLU A 121 -1.57 -21.30 -10.51
C GLU A 121 -0.52 -20.88 -11.56
N VAL A 122 -0.92 -20.76 -12.84
CA VAL A 122 0.01 -20.37 -13.92
C VAL A 122 0.43 -18.90 -13.76
N ALA A 123 -0.50 -18.02 -13.38
CA ALA A 123 -0.21 -16.62 -13.07
C ALA A 123 0.72 -16.51 -11.86
N TYR A 124 0.45 -17.29 -10.80
CA TYR A 124 1.29 -17.37 -9.60
C TYR A 124 2.73 -17.74 -9.97
N ILE A 125 2.93 -18.84 -10.72
CA ILE A 125 4.27 -19.32 -11.11
C ILE A 125 5.01 -18.26 -11.92
N ARG A 126 4.32 -17.62 -12.87
CA ARG A 126 4.91 -16.56 -13.70
C ARG A 126 5.29 -15.33 -12.89
N PHE A 127 4.41 -14.89 -12.00
CA PHE A 127 4.70 -13.75 -11.13
C PHE A 127 5.87 -14.07 -10.19
N ALA A 128 5.84 -15.25 -9.56
CA ALA A 128 6.93 -15.75 -8.76
C ALA A 128 8.24 -15.72 -9.55
N SER A 129 8.27 -16.22 -10.80
CA SER A 129 9.48 -16.27 -11.64
C SER A 129 10.23 -14.95 -11.78
N VAL A 130 9.50 -13.83 -11.81
CA VAL A 130 10.09 -12.48 -11.92
C VAL A 130 10.55 -11.98 -10.55
N TYR A 131 9.83 -12.35 -9.49
CA TYR A 131 10.01 -11.81 -8.16
C TYR A 131 11.03 -12.59 -7.32
N GLY A 132 11.04 -13.91 -7.45
CA GLY A 132 11.79 -14.85 -6.60
C GLY A 132 13.25 -15.06 -6.96
N ARG A 133 13.84 -14.30 -7.89
CA ARG A 133 15.24 -14.48 -8.38
C ARG A 133 15.63 -15.96 -8.51
N PHE A 134 14.90 -16.71 -9.33
CA PHE A 134 15.21 -18.11 -9.60
C PHE A 134 16.67 -18.22 -10.08
N GLN A 135 17.52 -18.87 -9.29
CA GLN A 135 18.91 -19.12 -9.65
C GLN A 135 19.04 -20.39 -10.49
N GLY A 136 18.04 -21.28 -10.43
CA GLY A 136 18.01 -22.50 -11.23
C GLY A 136 16.66 -23.20 -11.29
N ILE A 137 16.65 -24.34 -11.96
CA ILE A 137 15.47 -25.20 -12.13
C ILE A 137 15.02 -25.83 -10.80
N THR A 138 15.93 -25.98 -9.83
CA THR A 138 15.65 -26.55 -8.52
C THR A 138 14.68 -25.67 -7.73
N ASP A 139 14.94 -24.36 -7.65
CA ASP A 139 14.06 -23.37 -7.00
C ASP A 139 12.64 -23.38 -7.61
N PHE A 140 12.55 -23.65 -8.92
CA PHE A 140 11.29 -23.79 -9.64
C PHE A 140 10.53 -25.06 -9.25
N VAL A 141 11.23 -26.19 -9.18
CA VAL A 141 10.64 -27.47 -8.76
C VAL A 141 10.19 -27.43 -7.31
N GLU A 142 10.96 -26.79 -6.42
CA GLU A 142 10.56 -26.56 -5.03
C GLU A 142 9.27 -25.74 -4.97
N THR A 143 9.23 -24.59 -5.65
CA THR A 143 8.02 -23.74 -5.70
C THR A 143 6.79 -24.51 -6.19
N LEU A 144 6.95 -25.39 -7.20
CA LEU A 144 5.88 -26.26 -7.68
C LEU A 144 5.43 -27.31 -6.65
N ASN A 145 6.36 -27.83 -5.83
CA ASN A 145 6.03 -28.78 -4.77
C ASN A 145 5.26 -28.11 -3.62
N HIS A 146 5.53 -26.84 -3.32
CA HIS A 146 4.76 -26.06 -2.34
C HIS A 146 3.31 -25.84 -2.77
N LEU A 147 3.08 -25.55 -4.05
CA LEU A 147 1.72 -25.42 -4.59
C LEU A 147 0.90 -26.71 -4.46
N LYS A 148 1.55 -27.88 -4.46
CA LYS A 148 0.87 -29.18 -4.31
C LYS A 148 0.51 -29.55 -2.87
N THR A 149 1.15 -28.93 -1.88
CA THR A 149 1.10 -29.36 -0.48
C THR A 149 0.40 -28.37 0.44
N ASP A 150 -0.15 -27.26 -0.09
CA ASP A 150 -0.81 -26.18 0.69
C ASP A 150 0.05 -25.71 1.90
N THR A 151 1.37 -25.86 1.77
CA THR A 151 2.36 -25.56 2.82
C THR A 151 2.98 -24.19 2.53
N PRO A 152 3.26 -23.35 3.56
CA PRO A 152 3.88 -22.04 3.37
C PRO A 152 5.18 -22.14 2.56
N SER A 153 5.41 -21.12 1.74
CA SER A 153 6.49 -21.12 0.78
C SER A 153 7.85 -20.90 1.46
N PRO A 154 8.99 -21.46 0.97
CA PRO A 154 10.30 -21.32 1.60
C PRO A 154 10.77 -19.87 1.73
N TRP A 155 10.27 -18.99 0.87
CA TRP A 155 10.54 -17.55 0.92
C TRP A 155 9.76 -16.80 2.01
N GLU A 156 8.82 -17.43 2.71
CA GLU A 156 8.16 -16.86 3.90
C GLU A 156 9.06 -16.99 5.15
N THR A 157 9.95 -18.00 5.18
CA THR A 157 10.75 -18.36 6.36
C THR A 157 11.93 -17.43 6.69
N ASP A 158 12.37 -16.60 5.75
CA ASP A 158 13.52 -15.70 5.99
C ASP A 158 13.14 -14.46 6.83
N ASN A 159 11.85 -14.17 7.04
CA ASN A 159 11.40 -12.95 7.73
C ASN A 159 11.05 -13.16 9.22
N ASP A 160 10.79 -14.39 9.67
CA ASP A 160 10.43 -14.65 11.08
C ASP A 160 11.66 -14.79 12.00
N ALA A 161 12.86 -15.01 11.44
CA ALA A 161 14.08 -15.15 12.23
C ALA A 161 14.60 -13.81 12.83
N LEU A 162 13.96 -12.68 12.54
CA LEU A 162 14.35 -11.35 13.05
C LEU A 162 13.37 -10.76 14.08
N ILE A 163 12.30 -11.47 14.45
CA ILE A 163 11.30 -10.96 15.42
C ILE A 163 11.50 -11.56 16.82
N GLU A 164 12.24 -12.66 16.98
CA GLU A 164 12.40 -13.30 18.30
C GLU A 164 13.52 -12.70 19.18
N GLU A 165 14.48 -11.93 18.65
CA GLU A 165 15.58 -11.42 19.49
C GLU A 165 15.26 -10.14 20.29
N ASP A 166 14.23 -9.36 19.93
CA ASP A 166 13.97 -8.06 20.58
C ASP A 166 12.94 -8.11 21.73
N SER A 167 12.32 -9.25 22.00
CA SER A 167 11.32 -9.39 23.07
C SER A 167 11.89 -9.84 24.43
N THR A 168 13.16 -10.25 24.48
CA THR A 168 13.78 -10.80 25.70
C THR A 168 14.63 -9.78 26.49
N ALA A 169 14.77 -8.54 26.01
CA ALA A 169 15.59 -7.50 26.67
C ALA A 169 14.83 -6.59 27.66
N MET A 170 13.52 -6.79 27.89
CA MET A 170 12.71 -5.91 28.76
C MET A 170 12.23 -6.57 30.06
N LEU A 171 12.72 -7.77 30.42
CA LEU A 171 12.33 -8.46 31.66
C LEU A 171 13.50 -9.07 32.42
N THR A 172 14.53 -8.27 32.74
CA THR A 172 15.35 -8.47 33.94
C THR A 172 15.81 -7.12 34.48
N SER A 173 15.27 -6.78 35.66
CA SER A 173 15.83 -5.98 36.78
C SER A 173 17.09 -5.16 36.56
#